data_AF-X0XDJ6-F1
#
_entry.id   AF-X0XDJ6-F1
#
_cell.length_a   1.000
_cell.length_b   1.000
_cell.length_c   1.000
_cell.angle_alpha   90.00
_cell.angle_beta   90.00
_cell.angle_gamma   90.00
#
_symmetry.space_group_name_H-M   'P 1'
#
loop_
_entity.id
_entity.type
_entity.pdbx_description
1 polymer ?
#
loop_
_entity_poly.entity_id
_entity_poly.type
_entity_poly.pdbx_seq_one_letter_code
_entity_poly.pdbx_strand_id
1 'polypeptide(L)'
;MVTALERMTYIRQLHKEVLDCIYIKQKKVFQEEITRLVVINRNLLGCETYSFRFNYEWYTIGHEVPWQDAKKYNREIHPSLMEEINNLFQTKTFTERTIESDISNLIGNILKESQNTIDLSKLLPVGFFNSLDNEIFDIGNPLPDKR
;
A
#
# COMPACT_ATOMS: atom_id res chain seq x y z
N MET A 1 -1.17 6.83 34.55
CA MET A 1 -1.10 5.36 34.36
C MET A 1 -1.96 5.04 33.16
N VAL A 2 -1.35 4.72 32.04
CA VAL A 2 -2.06 4.28 30.83
C VAL A 2 -2.63 2.90 31.12
N THR A 3 -3.94 2.75 30.95
CA THR A 3 -4.65 1.49 31.15
C THR A 3 -4.34 0.53 30.00
N ALA A 4 -4.45 -0.78 30.24
CA ALA A 4 -4.29 -1.79 29.18
C ALA A 4 -5.23 -1.57 27.98
N LEU A 5 -6.40 -0.95 28.22
CA LEU A 5 -7.40 -0.63 27.21
C LEU A 5 -6.96 0.55 26.30
N GLU A 6 -6.38 1.60 26.87
CA GLU A 6 -5.81 2.73 26.11
C GLU A 6 -4.66 2.25 25.22
N ARG A 7 -3.79 1.39 25.75
CA ARG A 7 -2.70 0.77 24.98
C ARG A 7 -3.23 -0.07 23.80
N MET A 8 -4.25 -0.89 24.03
CA MET A 8 -4.86 -1.69 22.95
C MET A 8 -5.52 -0.83 21.87
N THR A 9 -6.17 0.26 22.26
CA THR A 9 -6.81 1.21 21.33
C THR A 9 -5.76 1.88 20.45
N TYR A 10 -4.65 2.30 21.06
CA TYR A 10 -3.52 2.89 20.37
C TYR A 10 -2.85 1.94 19.36
N ILE A 11 -2.58 0.70 19.79
CA ILE A 11 -2.01 -0.35 18.93
C ILE A 11 -2.87 -0.58 17.68
N ARG A 12 -4.20 -0.58 17.83
CA ARG A 12 -5.13 -0.73 16.69
C ARG A 12 -5.08 0.47 15.74
N GLN A 13 -4.95 1.68 16.29
CA GLN A 13 -4.84 2.89 15.47
C GLN A 13 -3.55 2.88 14.65
N LEU A 14 -2.41 2.60 15.29
CA LEU A 14 -1.12 2.51 14.61
C LEU A 14 -1.11 1.41 13.54
N HIS A 15 -1.70 0.26 13.84
CA HIS A 15 -1.88 -0.82 12.87
C HIS A 15 -2.62 -0.36 11.62
N LYS A 16 -3.74 0.36 11.80
CA LYS A 16 -4.51 0.91 10.68
C LYS A 16 -3.71 1.92 9.87
N GLU A 17 -2.99 2.83 10.54
CA GLU A 17 -2.19 3.86 9.86
C GLU A 17 -1.06 3.28 9.01
N VAL A 18 -0.39 2.21 9.47
CA VAL A 18 0.62 1.51 8.66
C VAL A 18 -0.01 0.86 7.43
N LEU A 19 -1.14 0.16 7.61
CA LEU A 19 -1.84 -0.50 6.50
C LEU A 19 -2.27 0.51 5.44
N ASP A 20 -2.86 1.62 5.86
CA ASP A 20 -3.29 2.70 4.96
C ASP A 20 -2.09 3.27 4.17
N CYS A 21 -0.95 3.48 4.83
CA CYS A 21 0.27 3.96 4.17
C CYS A 21 0.80 2.98 3.11
N ILE A 22 0.87 1.69 3.44
CA ILE A 22 1.35 0.65 2.52
C ILE A 22 0.40 0.54 1.32
N TYR A 23 -0.91 0.58 1.56
CA TYR A 23 -1.91 0.54 0.52
C TYR A 23 -1.78 1.72 -0.45
N ILE A 24 -1.65 2.94 0.08
CA ILE A 24 -1.44 4.15 -0.73
C ILE A 24 -0.19 4.02 -1.60
N LYS A 25 0.92 3.54 -1.02
CA LYS A 25 2.19 3.36 -1.76
C LYS A 25 2.07 2.32 -2.86
N GLN A 26 1.43 1.17 -2.58
CA GLN A 26 1.22 0.13 -3.59
C GLN A 26 0.31 0.61 -4.71
N LYS A 27 -0.78 1.29 -4.38
CA LYS A 27 -1.69 1.90 -5.37
C LYS A 27 -0.93 2.87 -6.28
N LYS A 28 -0.05 3.68 -5.72
CA LYS A 28 0.79 4.60 -6.49
C LYS A 28 1.73 3.86 -7.45
N VAL A 29 2.47 2.85 -6.96
CA VAL A 29 3.38 2.05 -7.80
C VAL A 29 2.61 1.36 -8.93
N PHE A 30 1.45 0.79 -8.63
CA PHE A 30 0.59 0.17 -9.64
C PHE A 30 0.14 1.18 -10.71
N GLN A 31 -0.28 2.39 -10.30
CA GLN A 31 -0.66 3.45 -11.23
C GLN A 31 0.50 3.92 -12.10
N GLU A 32 1.70 4.04 -11.55
CA GLU A 32 2.93 4.39 -12.30
C GLU A 32 3.23 3.33 -13.37
N GLU A 33 3.06 2.06 -13.03
CA GLU A 33 3.33 0.96 -13.95
C GLU A 33 2.27 0.85 -15.06
N ILE A 34 0.99 1.04 -14.73
CA ILE A 34 -0.08 1.17 -15.72
C ILE A 34 0.21 2.35 -16.66
N THR A 35 0.61 3.50 -16.11
CA THR A 35 0.95 4.69 -16.91
C THR A 35 2.07 4.36 -17.90
N ARG A 36 3.14 3.70 -17.44
CA ARG A 36 4.25 3.25 -18.30
C ARG A 36 3.75 2.34 -19.43
N LEU A 37 2.96 1.31 -19.10
CA LEU A 37 2.44 0.35 -20.08
C LEU A 37 1.52 1.01 -21.11
N VAL A 38 0.68 1.97 -20.70
CA VAL A 38 -0.18 2.73 -21.60
C VAL A 38 0.66 3.53 -22.61
N VAL A 39 1.73 4.19 -22.17
CA VAL A 39 2.64 4.94 -23.08
C VAL A 39 3.30 4.00 -24.08
N ILE A 40 3.83 2.87 -23.62
CA ILE A 40 4.48 1.90 -24.50
C ILE A 40 3.48 1.35 -25.52
N ASN A 41 2.27 1.00 -25.07
CA ASN A 41 1.20 0.49 -25.92
C ASN A 41 0.86 1.46 -27.05
N ARG A 42 0.70 2.74 -26.71
CA ARG A 42 0.48 3.81 -27.69
C ARG A 42 1.59 3.85 -28.74
N ASN A 43 2.84 3.83 -28.29
CA ASN A 43 3.99 3.93 -29.19
C ASN A 43 4.11 2.70 -30.12
N LEU A 44 3.79 1.50 -29.62
CA LEU A 44 3.83 0.26 -30.40
C LEU A 44 2.70 0.17 -31.42
N LEU A 45 1.49 0.62 -31.06
CA LEU A 45 0.33 0.62 -31.96
C LEU A 45 0.27 1.84 -32.89
N GLY A 46 1.05 2.88 -32.60
CA GLY A 46 1.01 4.14 -33.35
C GLY A 46 -0.32 4.89 -33.21
N CYS A 47 -1.07 4.67 -32.12
CA CYS A 47 -2.35 5.32 -31.91
C CYS A 47 -2.19 6.71 -31.25
N GLU A 48 -3.20 7.56 -31.38
CA GLU A 48 -3.15 8.90 -30.79
C GLU A 48 -3.47 8.91 -29.30
N THR A 49 -4.17 7.89 -28.81
CA THR A 49 -4.67 7.82 -27.44
C THR A 49 -3.77 7.01 -26.51
N TYR A 50 -3.64 7.51 -25.28
CA TYR A 50 -3.00 6.83 -24.17
C TYR A 50 -4.03 5.96 -23.45
N SER A 51 -4.43 4.86 -24.09
CA SER A 51 -5.39 3.93 -23.51
C SER A 51 -5.23 2.49 -23.99
N PHE A 52 -5.71 1.56 -23.16
CA PHE A 52 -6.08 0.20 -23.55
C PHE A 52 -7.21 -0.31 -22.66
N ARG A 53 -7.80 -1.45 -23.05
CA ARG A 53 -8.81 -2.14 -22.24
C ARG A 53 -8.33 -3.54 -21.85
N PHE A 54 -8.39 -3.86 -20.56
CA PHE A 54 -8.00 -5.18 -20.03
C PHE A 54 -9.04 -5.63 -18.99
N ASN A 55 -9.45 -6.90 -19.01
CA ASN A 55 -10.49 -7.45 -18.12
C ASN A 55 -11.75 -6.58 -17.99
N TYR A 56 -12.25 -6.07 -19.13
CA TYR A 56 -13.40 -5.18 -19.24
C TYR A 56 -13.23 -3.77 -18.64
N GLU A 57 -12.08 -3.45 -18.06
CA GLU A 57 -11.73 -2.15 -17.49
C GLU A 57 -10.86 -1.31 -18.44
N TRP A 58 -11.02 0.01 -18.34
CA TRP A 58 -10.23 0.97 -19.11
C TRP A 58 -9.03 1.45 -18.30
N TYR A 59 -7.86 1.48 -18.94
CA TYR A 59 -6.64 2.04 -18.37
C TYR A 59 -6.18 3.19 -19.26
N THR A 60 -6.14 4.40 -18.71
CA THR A 60 -5.87 5.64 -19.42
C THR A 60 -4.98 6.57 -18.61
N ILE A 61 -4.31 7.49 -19.32
CA ILE A 61 -3.56 8.59 -18.69
C ILE A 61 -4.43 9.85 -18.71
N GLY A 62 -4.54 10.54 -17.57
CA GLY A 62 -5.16 11.85 -17.46
C GLY A 62 -6.61 11.82 -16.96
N HIS A 63 -7.51 11.07 -17.62
CA HIS A 63 -8.95 11.07 -17.27
C HIS A 63 -9.63 9.72 -17.54
N GLU A 64 -10.70 9.43 -16.79
CA GLU A 64 -11.60 8.30 -17.04
C GLU A 64 -12.22 8.40 -18.43
N VAL A 65 -12.42 7.27 -19.10
CA VAL A 65 -13.08 7.20 -20.41
C VAL A 65 -14.59 7.27 -20.21
N PRO A 66 -15.28 8.38 -20.56
CA PRO A 66 -16.72 8.42 -20.50
C PRO A 66 -17.28 7.42 -21.51
N TRP A 67 -18.31 6.67 -21.13
CA TRP A 67 -18.91 5.65 -21.99
C TRP A 67 -19.33 6.20 -23.37
N GLN A 68 -19.78 7.45 -23.40
CA GLN A 68 -20.19 8.18 -24.60
C GLN A 68 -19.03 8.39 -25.60
N ASP A 69 -17.80 8.51 -25.10
CA ASP A 69 -16.59 8.78 -25.89
C ASP A 69 -15.71 7.54 -26.09
N ALA A 70 -16.09 6.37 -25.57
CA ALA A 70 -15.29 5.14 -25.62
C ALA A 70 -14.82 4.75 -27.03
N LYS A 71 -15.55 5.16 -28.09
CA LYS A 71 -15.17 4.93 -29.49
C LYS A 71 -13.92 5.71 -29.93
N LYS A 72 -13.57 6.79 -29.23
CA LYS A 72 -12.40 7.65 -29.53
C LYS A 72 -11.10 7.10 -28.92
N TYR A 73 -11.20 6.14 -28.00
CA TYR A 73 -10.07 5.58 -27.27
C TYR A 73 -9.60 4.26 -27.88
N ASN A 74 -8.29 4.02 -27.85
CA ASN A 74 -7.71 2.75 -28.22
C ASN A 74 -8.01 1.70 -27.13
N ARG A 75 -8.69 0.63 -27.52
CA ARG A 75 -8.99 -0.53 -26.65
C ARG A 75 -7.94 -1.62 -26.72
N GLU A 76 -7.09 -1.60 -27.75
CA GLU A 76 -6.22 -2.71 -28.08
C GLU A 76 -4.95 -2.71 -27.23
N ILE A 77 -4.48 -3.91 -26.94
CA ILE A 77 -3.20 -4.15 -26.28
C ILE A 77 -2.27 -4.75 -27.33
N HIS A 78 -1.10 -4.14 -27.52
CA HIS A 78 -0.08 -4.69 -28.40
C HIS A 78 0.35 -6.08 -27.88
N PRO A 79 0.44 -7.12 -28.74
CA PRO A 79 0.73 -8.49 -28.30
C PRO A 79 1.98 -8.64 -27.43
N SER A 80 3.03 -7.85 -27.69
CA SER A 80 4.27 -7.87 -26.91
C SER A 80 4.12 -7.40 -25.45
N LEU A 81 3.04 -6.70 -25.12
CA LEU A 81 2.75 -6.23 -23.76
C LEU A 81 1.82 -7.18 -23.00
N MET A 82 1.24 -8.18 -23.67
CA MET A 82 0.27 -9.07 -23.03
C MET A 82 0.86 -9.83 -21.85
N GLU A 83 2.09 -10.31 -21.94
CA GLU A 83 2.75 -10.99 -20.82
C GLU A 83 3.00 -10.04 -19.65
N GLU A 84 3.47 -8.82 -19.92
CA GLU A 84 3.78 -7.82 -18.90
C GLU A 84 2.51 -7.30 -18.20
N ILE A 85 1.44 -7.05 -18.96
CA ILE A 85 0.12 -6.70 -18.44
C ILE A 85 -0.44 -7.87 -17.64
N ASN A 86 -0.44 -9.08 -18.19
CA ASN A 86 -0.87 -10.26 -17.43
C ASN A 86 -0.06 -10.39 -16.15
N ASN A 87 1.26 -10.22 -16.19
CA ASN A 87 2.11 -10.27 -15.01
C ASN A 87 1.77 -9.16 -14.02
N LEU A 88 1.45 -7.94 -14.44
CA LEU A 88 1.04 -6.86 -13.53
C LEU A 88 -0.28 -7.17 -12.80
N PHE A 89 -1.23 -7.80 -13.51
CA PHE A 89 -2.54 -8.19 -12.94
C PHE A 89 -2.55 -9.57 -12.27
N GLN A 90 -1.58 -10.44 -12.60
CA GLN A 90 -1.39 -11.79 -12.04
C GLN A 90 -0.33 -11.83 -10.94
N THR A 91 0.64 -10.91 -10.92
CA THR A 91 1.40 -10.57 -9.70
C THR A 91 0.30 -10.25 -8.76
N LYS A 92 0.09 -11.21 -7.86
CA LYS A 92 -1.20 -11.50 -7.30
C LYS A 92 -1.88 -10.20 -6.94
N THR A 93 -3.19 -10.19 -7.03
CA THR A 93 -3.98 -9.89 -5.84
C THR A 93 -3.32 -10.57 -4.62
N PHE A 94 -2.19 -10.01 -4.17
CA PHE A 94 -1.71 -9.89 -2.83
C PHE A 94 -2.94 -9.36 -2.15
N THR A 95 -3.75 -10.30 -1.72
CA THR A 95 -5.12 -10.02 -1.31
C THR A 95 -4.95 -8.98 -0.23
N GLU A 96 -5.69 -7.88 -0.27
CA GLU A 96 -5.65 -6.91 0.83
C GLU A 96 -5.69 -7.65 2.18
N ARG A 97 -6.44 -8.76 2.26
CA ARG A 97 -6.45 -9.73 3.36
C ARG A 97 -5.13 -10.43 3.71
N THR A 98 -4.31 -10.84 2.74
CA THR A 98 -3.02 -11.51 2.99
C THR A 98 -1.98 -10.48 3.43
N ILE A 99 -1.95 -9.32 2.77
CA ILE A 99 -1.16 -8.16 3.20
C ILE A 99 -1.57 -7.72 4.60
N GLU A 100 -2.87 -7.58 4.84
CA GLU A 100 -3.43 -7.21 6.14
C GLU A 100 -3.09 -8.25 7.19
N SER A 101 -3.18 -9.55 6.89
CA SER A 101 -2.79 -10.61 7.82
C SER A 101 -1.28 -10.61 8.10
N ASP A 102 -0.44 -10.48 7.08
CA ASP A 102 1.02 -10.53 7.24
C ASP A 102 1.54 -9.27 7.93
N ILE A 103 0.98 -8.10 7.60
CA ILE A 103 1.29 -6.82 8.25
C ILE A 103 0.71 -6.78 9.66
N SER A 104 -0.50 -7.32 9.90
CA SER A 104 -1.09 -7.45 11.24
C SER A 104 -0.25 -8.35 12.13
N ASN A 105 0.28 -9.45 11.58
CA ASN A 105 1.21 -10.30 12.29
C ASN A 105 2.55 -9.59 12.54
N LEU A 106 3.11 -8.91 11.54
CA LEU A 106 4.39 -8.20 11.65
C LEU A 106 4.32 -7.05 12.66
N ILE A 107 3.32 -6.17 12.53
CA ILE A 107 3.09 -5.02 13.41
C ILE A 107 2.67 -5.49 14.80
N GLY A 108 1.80 -6.51 14.87
CA GLY A 108 1.40 -7.12 16.13
C GLY A 108 2.59 -7.68 16.90
N ASN A 109 3.58 -8.26 16.20
CA ASN A 109 4.82 -8.73 16.81
C ASN A 109 5.73 -7.56 17.22
N ILE A 110 5.94 -6.57 16.35
CA ILE A 110 6.73 -5.36 16.66
C ILE A 110 6.18 -4.63 17.90
N LEU A 111 4.85 -4.51 18.02
CA LEU A 111 4.20 -3.84 19.15
C LEU A 111 4.16 -4.67 20.44
N LYS A 112 4.23 -6.00 20.33
CA LYS A 112 4.40 -6.89 21.48
C LYS A 112 5.84 -6.86 22.00
N GLU A 113 6.81 -6.77 21.11
CA GLU A 113 8.24 -6.77 21.45
C GLU A 113 8.75 -5.41 21.90
N SER A 114 8.16 -4.32 21.42
CA SER A 114 8.55 -2.96 21.82
C SER A 114 8.10 -2.64 23.25
N GLN A 115 9.07 -2.39 24.13
CA GLN A 115 8.81 -1.97 25.52
C GLN A 115 8.82 -0.44 25.69
N ASN A 116 9.38 0.30 24.72
CA ASN A 116 9.49 1.75 24.71
C ASN A 116 9.48 2.29 23.26
N THR A 117 9.36 3.61 23.11
CA THR A 117 9.33 4.29 21.80
C THR A 117 10.66 4.21 21.03
N ILE A 118 11.78 4.03 21.72
CA ILE A 118 13.10 3.90 21.11
C ILE A 118 13.19 2.60 20.31
N ASP A 119 12.69 1.49 20.85
CA ASP A 119 12.68 0.19 20.17
C ASP A 119 11.77 0.19 18.94
N LEU A 120 10.64 0.88 19.04
CA LEU A 120 9.74 1.14 17.93
C LEU A 120 10.40 1.94 16.80
N SER A 121 11.12 3.02 17.12
CA SER A 121 11.81 3.87 16.13
C SER A 121 12.93 3.15 15.37
N LYS A 122 13.45 2.04 15.91
CA LYS A 122 14.43 1.17 15.25
C LYS A 122 13.77 0.15 14.30
N LEU A 123 12.50 -0.18 14.54
CA LEU A 123 11.79 -1.24 13.83
C LEU A 123 10.88 -0.72 12.71
N LEU A 124 10.53 0.58 12.70
CA LEU A 124 9.72 1.19 11.64
C LEU A 124 10.46 2.34 10.93
N PRO A 125 10.05 2.69 9.70
CA PRO A 125 10.70 3.75 8.92
C PRO A 125 10.69 5.12 9.60
N VAL A 126 11.76 5.88 9.38
CA VAL A 126 11.90 7.27 9.87
C VAL A 126 10.77 8.14 9.32
N GLY A 127 10.09 8.89 10.20
CA GLY A 127 8.95 9.76 9.87
C GLY A 127 7.57 9.16 10.20
N PHE A 128 7.51 7.85 10.48
CA PHE A 128 6.30 7.20 10.98
C PHE A 128 5.89 7.68 12.40
N PHE A 129 6.85 8.27 13.13
CA PHE A 129 6.74 8.56 14.55
C PHE A 129 6.29 9.98 14.91
N ASN A 130 6.11 10.85 13.92
CA ASN A 130 5.89 12.28 14.18
C ASN A 130 4.53 12.58 14.85
N SER A 131 3.64 11.59 14.96
CA SER A 131 2.34 11.64 15.61
C SER A 131 2.22 10.75 16.87
N LEU A 132 3.31 10.11 17.31
CA LEU A 132 3.26 9.21 18.46
C LEU A 132 3.35 9.97 19.77
N ASP A 133 2.37 9.76 20.65
CA ASP A 133 2.42 10.20 22.03
C ASP A 133 3.34 9.24 22.81
N ASN A 134 4.52 9.74 23.19
CA ASN A 134 5.54 8.97 23.89
C ASN A 134 5.02 8.39 25.22
N GLU A 135 4.09 9.07 25.89
CA GLU A 135 3.57 8.65 27.19
C GLU A 135 2.75 7.34 27.12
N ILE A 136 2.24 6.99 25.92
CA ILE A 136 1.44 5.79 25.70
C ILE A 136 2.31 4.52 25.62
N PHE A 137 3.58 4.67 25.24
CA PHE A 137 4.53 3.56 25.10
C PHE A 137 5.63 3.53 26.16
N ASP A 138 5.84 4.63 26.91
CA ASP A 138 6.81 4.68 27.99
C ASP A 138 6.23 4.01 29.26
N ILE A 139 5.95 2.71 29.14
CA ILE A 139 5.67 1.84 30.27
C ILE A 139 7.03 1.52 30.85
N GLY A 140 7.52 2.42 31.72
CA GLY A 140 8.86 2.36 32.27
C GLY A 140 9.30 0.94 32.60
N ASN A 141 10.59 0.65 32.31
CA ASN A 141 11.26 -0.59 32.67
C ASN A 141 10.65 -1.16 33.95
N PRO A 142 10.19 -2.43 33.98
CA PRO A 142 9.88 -3.06 35.26
C PRO A 142 11.13 -2.88 36.11
N LEU A 143 10.99 -2.12 37.21
CA LEU A 143 12.09 -1.86 38.13
C LEU A 143 12.78 -3.20 38.40
N PRO A 144 14.11 -3.31 38.19
CA PRO A 144 14.80 -4.55 38.50
C PRO A 144 14.51 -4.87 39.97
N ASP A 145 13.97 -6.07 40.17
CA ASP A 145 13.55 -6.59 41.45
C ASP A 145 14.70 -6.40 42.45
N LYS A 146 14.58 -5.40 43.33
CA LYS A 146 15.56 -5.17 44.39
C LYS A 146 15.36 -6.27 45.43
N ARG A 147 15.96 -7.43 45.17
CA ARG A 147 16.29 -8.40 46.21
C ARG A 147 17.57 -8.00 46.92
#